data_AF-D7WA95-F1
#
_entry.id   AF-D7WA95-F1
#
_cell.length_a   1.000
_cell.length_b   1.000
_cell.length_c   1.000
_cell.angle_alpha   90.00
_cell.angle_beta   90.00
_cell.angle_gamma   90.00
#
_symmetry.space_group_name_H-M   'P 1'
#
loop_
_entity.id
_entity.type
_entity.pdbx_description
1 polymer ?
#
loop_
_entity_poly.entity_id
_entity_poly.type
_entity_poly.pdbx_seq_one_letter_code
_entity_poly.pdbx_strand_id
1 'polypeptide(L)'
;MEVRMYHPVPGHTHLKVLVPEPAVGPEPESPLPSGSRLSPLVRIALDAAFGVRELRVLQQRAYSFGVRKHVAARRRALQSPSTVRVLSCHGRDTPHGTELYGSIVSDGRTYGWVALIDESRLITFRIL
;
A
#
# COMPACT_ATOMS: atom_id res chain seq x y z
N MET A 1 12.16 34.07 -12.97
CA MET A 1 13.64 34.17 -13.10
C MET A 1 14.22 33.15 -12.14
N GLU A 2 14.74 32.03 -12.66
CA GLU A 2 15.26 30.92 -11.86
C GLU A 2 16.70 31.23 -11.45
N VAL A 3 16.98 31.32 -10.15
CA VAL A 3 18.33 31.65 -9.64
C VAL A 3 19.12 30.35 -9.52
N ARG A 4 19.97 30.05 -10.51
CA ARG A 4 20.83 28.85 -10.49
C ARG A 4 22.03 29.06 -9.57
N MET A 5 22.11 28.28 -8.49
CA MET A 5 23.21 28.35 -7.53
C MET A 5 24.31 27.31 -7.86
N TYR A 6 25.53 27.78 -8.09
CA TYR A 6 26.68 26.94 -8.43
C TYR A 6 27.64 26.85 -7.24
N HIS A 7 28.03 25.63 -6.86
CA HIS A 7 28.88 25.38 -5.70
C HIS A 7 30.29 24.94 -6.13
N PRO A 8 31.38 25.46 -5.54
CA PRO A 8 32.73 25.04 -5.88
C PRO A 8 33.01 23.61 -5.40
N VAL A 9 33.77 22.84 -6.18
CA VAL A 9 34.25 21.51 -5.77
C VAL A 9 35.51 21.67 -4.94
N PRO A 10 35.55 21.18 -3.68
CA PRO A 10 36.75 21.25 -2.85
C PRO A 10 37.96 20.60 -3.55
N GLY A 11 39.11 21.30 -3.53
CA GLY A 11 40.35 20.84 -4.18
C GLY A 11 40.43 21.04 -5.69
N HIS A 12 39.39 21.58 -6.34
CA HIS A 12 39.36 21.80 -7.78
C HIS A 12 38.95 23.24 -8.11
N THR A 13 39.94 24.09 -8.40
CA THR A 13 39.76 25.54 -8.59
C THR A 13 38.82 25.92 -9.75
N HIS A 14 38.65 25.04 -10.74
CA HIS A 14 37.90 25.34 -11.97
C HIS A 14 36.58 24.59 -12.12
N LEU A 15 36.22 23.71 -11.17
CA LEU A 15 34.99 22.92 -11.25
C LEU A 15 33.90 23.47 -10.34
N LYS A 16 32.68 23.57 -10.88
CA LYS A 16 31.47 23.96 -10.15
C LYS A 16 30.38 22.93 -10.37
N VAL A 17 29.63 22.62 -9.31
CA VAL A 17 28.47 21.73 -9.36
C VAL A 17 27.20 22.56 -9.34
N LEU A 18 26.31 22.28 -10.29
CA LEU A 18 24.93 22.75 -10.25
C LEU A 18 24.15 21.78 -9.36
N VAL A 19 23.66 22.26 -8.22
CA VAL A 19 22.77 21.50 -7.35
C VAL A 19 21.34 21.91 -7.73
N PRO A 20 20.54 21.04 -8.36
CA PRO A 20 19.13 21.37 -8.61
C PRO A 20 18.44 21.54 -7.26
N GLU A 21 17.50 22.48 -7.19
CA GLU A 21 16.63 22.57 -6.01
C GLU A 21 15.97 21.21 -5.79
N PRO A 22 15.89 20.72 -4.53
CA PRO A 22 15.22 19.47 -4.25
C PRO A 22 13.79 19.62 -4.76
N ALA A 23 13.43 18.81 -5.76
CA ALA A 23 12.05 18.76 -6.22
C ALA A 23 11.18 18.54 -4.98
N VAL A 24 10.23 19.45 -4.74
CA VAL A 24 9.19 19.22 -3.73
C VAL A 24 8.54 17.92 -4.16
N GLY A 25 8.84 16.84 -3.43
CA GLY A 25 8.17 15.57 -3.62
C GLY A 25 6.66 15.82 -3.55
N PRO A 26 5.82 15.00 -4.20
CA PRO A 26 4.38 15.18 -4.13
C PRO A 26 4.00 15.37 -2.65
N GLU A 27 3.35 16.50 -2.36
CA GLU A 27 2.83 16.78 -1.04
C GLU A 27 1.98 15.57 -0.62
N PRO A 28 2.16 15.01 0.59
CA PRO A 28 1.30 13.92 1.03
C PRO A 28 -0.13 14.42 0.88
N GLU A 29 -0.92 13.77 0.00
CA GLU A 29 -2.32 14.12 -0.21
C GLU A 29 -2.95 14.24 1.18
N SER A 30 -3.53 15.42 1.47
CA SER A 30 -4.22 15.66 2.73
C SER A 30 -5.15 14.47 3.00
N PRO A 31 -5.20 13.94 4.25
CA PRO A 31 -6.07 12.82 4.54
C PRO A 31 -7.49 13.19 4.13
N LEU A 32 -8.00 12.54 3.07
CA LEU A 32 -9.41 12.58 2.75
C LEU A 32 -10.16 12.23 4.04
N PRO A 33 -11.27 12.94 4.35
CA PRO A 33 -11.96 12.80 5.62
C PRO A 33 -12.17 11.33 5.93
N SER A 34 -11.79 10.95 7.15
CA SER A 34 -11.83 9.63 7.74
C SER A 34 -13.19 8.97 7.52
N GLY A 35 -13.32 8.26 6.41
CA GLY A 35 -14.60 7.74 5.94
C GLY A 35 -14.52 6.72 4.82
N SER A 36 -13.32 6.35 4.31
CA SER A 36 -13.24 5.20 3.42
C SER A 36 -13.48 3.93 4.25
N ARG A 37 -14.75 3.52 4.29
CA ARG A 37 -15.15 2.29 4.94
C ARG A 37 -14.38 1.17 4.27
N LEU A 38 -13.56 0.45 5.04
CA LEU A 38 -12.76 -0.66 4.53
C LEU A 38 -13.67 -1.61 3.73
N SER A 39 -13.32 -1.85 2.47
CA SER A 39 -14.07 -2.77 1.63
C SER A 39 -14.14 -4.15 2.29
N PRO A 40 -15.32 -4.80 2.32
CA PRO A 40 -15.45 -6.17 2.81
C PRO A 40 -14.49 -7.16 2.12
N LEU A 41 -14.17 -6.95 0.83
CA LEU A 41 -13.22 -7.79 0.10
C LEU A 41 -11.81 -7.69 0.68
N VAL A 42 -11.38 -6.45 0.98
CA VAL A 42 -10.07 -6.20 1.60
C VAL A 42 -10.04 -6.77 3.01
N ARG A 43 -11.11 -6.56 3.80
CA ARG A 43 -11.19 -7.12 5.15
C ARG A 43 -11.07 -8.65 5.16
N ILE A 44 -11.78 -9.32 4.26
CA ILE A 44 -11.73 -10.79 4.14
C ILE A 44 -10.35 -11.26 3.67
N ALA A 45 -9.73 -10.56 2.72
CA ALA A 45 -8.38 -10.89 2.25
C ALA A 45 -7.35 -10.74 3.38
N LEU A 46 -7.44 -9.67 4.18
CA LEU A 46 -6.63 -9.46 5.38
C LEU A 46 -6.82 -10.57 6.41
N ASP A 47 -8.07 -10.84 6.81
CA ASP A 47 -8.40 -11.90 7.76
C ASP A 47 -7.87 -13.27 7.28
N ALA A 48 -7.99 -13.58 5.97
CA ALA A 48 -7.48 -14.81 5.40
C ALA A 48 -5.95 -14.88 5.34
N ALA A 49 -5.29 -13.74 5.07
CA ALA A 49 -3.83 -13.64 5.00
C ALA A 49 -3.14 -13.79 6.36
N PHE A 50 -3.84 -13.49 7.45
CA PHE A 50 -3.38 -13.68 8.84
C PHE A 50 -4.04 -14.89 9.53
N GLY A 51 -4.74 -15.75 8.78
CA GLY A 51 -5.25 -17.03 9.26
C GLY A 51 -6.56 -16.96 10.07
N VAL A 52 -7.14 -15.78 10.28
CA VAL A 52 -8.46 -15.59 10.95
C VAL A 52 -9.59 -16.23 10.15
N ARG A 53 -9.51 -16.19 8.81
CA ARG A 53 -10.45 -16.85 7.91
C ARG A 53 -9.76 -17.91 7.07
N GLU A 54 -10.51 -18.92 6.64
CA GLU A 54 -10.01 -19.95 5.72
C GLU A 54 -9.83 -19.44 4.29
N LEU A 55 -8.87 -19.97 3.54
CA LEU A 55 -8.60 -19.53 2.16
C LEU A 55 -9.78 -19.76 1.20
N ARG A 56 -10.67 -20.72 1.49
CA ARG A 56 -11.85 -21.04 0.67
C ARG A 56 -12.85 -19.89 0.54
N VAL A 57 -12.81 -18.90 1.45
CA VAL A 57 -13.67 -17.71 1.36
C VAL A 57 -13.27 -16.79 0.20
N LEU A 58 -12.05 -16.95 -0.34
CA LEU A 58 -11.54 -16.18 -1.47
C LEU A 58 -12.07 -16.76 -2.79
N GLN A 59 -13.35 -16.50 -3.07
CA GLN A 59 -14.02 -17.00 -4.27
C GLN A 59 -13.43 -16.41 -5.56
N GLN A 60 -13.24 -17.25 -6.59
CA GLN A 60 -12.61 -16.85 -7.86
C GLN A 60 -13.27 -15.66 -8.57
N ARG A 61 -14.59 -15.51 -8.40
CA ARG A 61 -15.36 -14.39 -8.94
C ARG A 61 -15.00 -13.05 -8.30
N ALA A 62 -14.70 -13.05 -6.99
CA ALA A 62 -14.48 -11.84 -6.21
C ALA A 62 -12.98 -11.52 -6.01
N TYR A 63 -12.10 -12.50 -6.21
CA TYR A 63 -10.66 -12.35 -6.00
C TYR A 63 -9.89 -12.85 -7.22
N SER A 64 -9.01 -12.00 -7.76
CA SER A 64 -8.14 -12.39 -8.86
C SER A 64 -7.22 -13.56 -8.46
N PHE A 65 -6.66 -14.26 -9.45
CA PHE A 65 -5.68 -15.31 -9.20
C PHE A 65 -4.46 -14.80 -8.42
N GLY A 66 -3.95 -13.61 -8.78
CA GLY A 66 -2.81 -12.98 -8.10
C GLY A 66 -3.09 -12.72 -6.63
N VAL A 67 -4.29 -12.24 -6.29
CA VAL A 67 -4.71 -12.02 -4.90
C VAL A 67 -4.75 -13.32 -4.12
N ARG A 68 -5.44 -14.35 -4.64
CA ARG A 68 -5.53 -15.66 -3.97
C ARG A 68 -4.15 -16.27 -3.73
N LYS A 69 -3.26 -16.18 -4.72
CA LYS A 69 -1.88 -16.67 -4.62
C LYS A 69 -1.06 -15.90 -3.58
N HIS A 70 -1.16 -14.57 -3.56
CA HIS A 70 -0.47 -13.72 -2.57
C HIS A 70 -0.93 -14.03 -1.14
N VAL A 71 -2.25 -14.11 -0.93
CA VAL A 71 -2.83 -14.43 0.38
C VAL A 71 -2.43 -15.83 0.85
N ALA A 72 -2.48 -16.84 -0.03
CA ALA A 72 -2.04 -18.20 0.29
C ALA A 72 -0.53 -18.28 0.60
N ALA A 73 0.31 -17.51 -0.11
CA ALA A 73 1.73 -17.44 0.17
C ALA A 73 2.01 -16.78 1.53
N ARG A 74 1.36 -15.64 1.82
CA ARG A 74 1.49 -14.95 3.10
C ARG A 74 1.05 -15.83 4.26
N ARG A 75 -0.09 -16.52 4.13
CA ARG A 75 -0.59 -17.43 5.17
C ARG A 75 0.38 -18.57 5.49
N ARG A 76 1.06 -19.13 4.48
CA ARG A 76 2.06 -20.19 4.69
C ARG A 76 3.29 -19.71 5.47
N ALA A 77 3.58 -18.42 5.43
CA ALA A 77 4.68 -17.81 6.18
C ALA A 77 4.32 -17.46 7.63
N LEU A 78 3.04 -17.61 8.03
CA LEU A 78 2.63 -17.41 9.42
C LEU A 78 3.05 -18.59 10.28
N GLN A 79 3.52 -18.30 11.50
CA GLN A 79 3.75 -19.32 12.52
C GLN A 79 2.43 -19.75 13.18
N SER A 80 1.52 -18.80 13.41
CA SER A 80 0.19 -19.02 13.99
C SER A 80 -0.83 -18.00 13.45
N PRO A 81 -2.13 -18.33 13.45
CA PRO A 81 -3.19 -17.37 13.16
C PRO A 81 -3.21 -16.21 14.17
N SER A 82 -3.43 -14.99 13.69
CA SER A 82 -3.44 -13.79 14.54
C SER A 82 -4.51 -12.79 14.11
N THR A 83 -5.07 -12.08 15.09
CA THR A 83 -6.12 -11.09 14.84
C THR A 83 -5.57 -9.90 14.06
N VAL A 84 -6.37 -9.38 13.12
CA VAL A 84 -6.03 -8.18 12.34
C VAL A 84 -6.86 -7.00 12.78
N ARG A 85 -6.19 -5.95 13.25
CA ARG A 85 -6.81 -4.64 13.52
C ARG A 85 -6.34 -3.64 12.47
N VAL A 86 -7.30 -2.98 11.82
CA VAL A 86 -7.02 -1.94 10.81
C VAL A 86 -6.76 -0.64 11.55
N LEU A 87 -5.64 0.00 11.23
CA LEU A 87 -5.21 1.25 11.87
C LEU A 87 -5.54 2.45 10.99
N SER A 88 -5.32 2.32 9.68
CA SER A 88 -5.72 3.33 8.70
C SER A 88 -6.25 2.70 7.43
N CYS A 89 -7.13 3.42 6.75
CA CYS A 89 -7.69 3.06 5.46
C CYS A 89 -7.91 4.36 4.69
N HIS A 90 -7.34 4.42 3.50
CA HIS A 90 -7.42 5.53 2.57
C HIS A 90 -7.84 4.96 1.21
N GLY A 91 -8.46 5.81 0.39
CA GLY A 91 -8.92 5.40 -0.91
C GLY A 91 -8.72 6.50 -1.93
N ARG A 92 -8.41 6.08 -3.15
CA ARG A 92 -8.25 6.94 -4.32
C ARG A 92 -8.88 6.28 -5.52
N ASP A 93 -9.71 7.02 -6.25
CA ASP A 93 -10.22 6.54 -7.53
C ASP A 93 -9.16 6.66 -8.62
N THR A 94 -9.07 5.62 -9.45
CA THR A 94 -8.13 5.52 -10.56
C THR A 94 -8.87 5.11 -11.84
N PRO A 95 -8.28 5.27 -13.03
CA PRO A 95 -8.86 4.76 -14.27
C PRO A 95 -9.10 3.24 -14.30
N HIS A 96 -8.54 2.50 -13.34
CA HIS A 96 -8.60 1.04 -13.23
C HIS A 96 -9.44 0.56 -12.03
N GLY A 97 -10.21 1.46 -11.42
CA GLY A 97 -11.02 1.19 -10.23
C GLY A 97 -10.55 1.96 -9.00
N THR A 98 -11.01 1.57 -7.83
CA THR A 98 -10.69 2.22 -6.56
C THR A 98 -9.48 1.55 -5.91
N GLU A 99 -8.39 2.29 -5.78
CA GLU A 99 -7.23 1.90 -4.98
C GLU A 99 -7.51 2.18 -3.51
N LEU A 100 -7.29 1.18 -2.65
CA LEU A 100 -7.36 1.30 -1.20
C LEU A 100 -6.01 0.95 -0.61
N TYR A 101 -5.57 1.71 0.38
CA TYR A 101 -4.31 1.47 1.06
C TYR A 101 -4.38 1.90 2.52
N GLY A 102 -3.45 1.41 3.32
CA GLY A 102 -3.36 1.82 4.72
C GLY A 102 -2.47 0.92 5.53
N SER A 103 -2.78 0.84 6.81
CA SER A 103 -1.99 0.10 7.78
C SER A 103 -2.85 -0.80 8.65
N ILE A 104 -2.28 -1.92 9.07
CA ILE A 104 -2.86 -2.85 10.03
C ILE A 104 -1.84 -3.16 11.12
N VAL A 105 -2.34 -3.65 12.25
CA VAL A 105 -1.52 -4.33 13.26
C VAL A 105 -2.00 -5.78 13.42
N SER A 106 -1.03 -6.68 13.54
CA SER A 106 -1.25 -8.10 13.80
C SER A 106 -0.07 -8.65 14.60
N ASP A 107 -0.35 -9.35 15.69
CA ASP A 107 0.66 -9.91 16.61
C ASP A 107 1.73 -8.89 17.05
N GLY A 108 1.28 -7.67 17.39
CA GLY A 108 2.15 -6.56 17.81
C GLY A 108 2.99 -5.94 16.68
N ARG A 109 2.88 -6.42 15.43
CA ARG A 109 3.61 -5.89 14.27
C ARG A 109 2.70 -5.10 13.35
N THR A 110 3.21 -3.96 12.87
CA THR A 110 2.52 -3.11 11.89
C THR A 110 2.89 -3.52 10.47
N TYR A 111 1.89 -3.55 9.59
CA TYR A 111 2.08 -3.82 8.17
C TYR A 111 1.39 -2.76 7.33
N GLY A 112 2.02 -2.40 6.22
CA GLY A 112 1.37 -1.65 5.16
C GLY A 112 0.54 -2.58 4.28
N TRP A 113 -0.50 -2.06 3.64
CA TRP A 113 -1.24 -2.81 2.63
C TRP A 113 -1.77 -1.90 1.53
N VAL A 114 -1.95 -2.50 0.35
CA VAL A 114 -2.55 -1.85 -0.82
C VAL A 114 -3.42 -2.86 -1.57
N ALA A 115 -4.50 -2.35 -2.16
CA ALA A 115 -5.53 -3.10 -2.83
C ALA A 115 -6.07 -2.30 -4.02
N LEU A 116 -6.38 -2.96 -5.12
CA LEU A 116 -7.13 -2.37 -6.23
C LEU A 116 -8.44 -3.13 -6.40
N ILE A 117 -9.56 -2.43 -6.31
CA ILE A 117 -10.90 -2.97 -6.53
C ILE A 117 -11.45 -2.40 -7.83
N ASP A 118 -11.90 -3.29 -8.71
CA ASP A 118 -12.61 -2.93 -9.92
C ASP A 118 -14.00 -3.58 -9.89
N GLU A 119 -15.04 -2.76 -10.09
CA GLU A 119 -16.48 -3.07 -9.96
C GLU A 119 -16.88 -3.73 -8.63
N SER A 120 -16.55 -5.02 -8.46
CA SER A 120 -16.81 -5.82 -7.26
C SER A 120 -15.77 -6.93 -7.07
N ARG A 121 -14.59 -6.74 -7.65
CA ARG A 121 -13.51 -7.73 -7.67
C ARG A 121 -12.22 -7.11 -7.15
N LEU A 122 -11.58 -7.81 -6.22
CA LEU A 122 -10.24 -7.47 -5.75
C LEU A 122 -9.22 -7.96 -6.78
N ILE A 123 -8.64 -7.01 -7.53
CA ILE A 123 -7.74 -7.26 -8.67
C ILE A 123 -6.30 -7.42 -8.18
N THR A 124 -5.85 -6.48 -7.36
CA THR A 124 -4.50 -6.46 -6.77
C THR A 124 -4.63 -6.38 -5.26
N PHE A 125 -3.73 -7.07 -4.55
CA PHE A 125 -3.65 -7.02 -3.09
C PHE A 125 -2.24 -7.36 -2.65
N ARG A 126 -1.62 -6.49 -1.85
CA ARG A 126 -0.29 -6.68 -1.27
C ARG A 126 -0.28 -6.27 0.20
N ILE A 127 0.53 -7.00 0.96
CA ILE A 127 0.88 -6.68 2.35
C ILE A 127 2.38 -6.48 2.33
N LEU A 128 2.82 -5.34 2.87
CA LEU A 128 4.20 -4.87 2.90
C LEU A 128 4.82 -5.19 4.27
#